data_AF-K1TE57-F1
#
_entry.id   AF-K1TE57-F1
#
_cell.length_a   1.000
_cell.length_b   1.000
_cell.length_c   1.000
_cell.angle_alpha   90.00
_cell.angle_beta   90.00
_cell.angle_gamma   90.00
#
_symmetry.space_group_name_H-M   'P 1'
#
loop_
_entity.id
_entity.type
_entity.pdbx_description
1 polymer ?
#
loop_
_entity_poly.entity_id
_entity_poly.type
_entity_poly.pdbx_seq_one_letter_code
_entity_poly.pdbx_strand_id
1 'polypeptide(L)'
;MELEQMTYPDALRWLAKKYKIEIQERELTNEEKQRESERESMFIVNDWAAKYFQDILLHDVDGIAIGMAYFRGRGFRDDIIRKFQLGFALPKRTALAEAAKAAGYNPKYLVDTGLCFKVDKDEAGNKSGEDKILDRFSGRAIFPWFSVSGKVVAFGGRVLDSRTKGISQKYVNSPDSVIYHKERELYGLYQAKKAIAKEDCVFMVEGYT
;
A
#
# COMPACT_ATOMS: atom_id res chain seq x y z
N MET A 1 -22.65 12.83 20.15
CA MET A 1 -21.25 12.63 20.62
C MET A 1 -20.46 11.80 19.60
N GLU A 2 -20.70 12.07 18.31
CA GLU A 2 -20.22 11.28 17.15
C GLU A 2 -19.18 12.02 16.29
N LEU A 3 -18.60 13.10 16.81
CA LEU A 3 -17.59 13.87 16.10
C LEU A 3 -16.36 14.03 16.98
N GLU A 4 -15.36 13.20 16.75
CA GLU A 4 -13.97 13.61 16.59
C GLU A 4 -13.17 12.37 16.18
N GLN A 5 -12.54 12.40 15.00
CA GLN A 5 -11.65 11.32 14.52
C GLN A 5 -10.33 11.32 15.32
N MET A 6 -10.42 11.30 16.64
CA MET A 6 -9.26 11.22 17.52
C MET A 6 -8.77 9.78 17.59
N THR A 7 -7.45 9.59 17.53
CA THR A 7 -6.86 8.31 17.89
C THR A 7 -7.12 8.06 19.39
N TYR A 8 -7.11 6.80 19.83
CA TYR A 8 -7.32 6.48 21.25
C TYR A 8 -6.37 7.24 22.20
N PRO A 9 -5.06 7.39 21.90
CA PRO A 9 -4.18 8.28 22.64
C PRO A 9 -4.62 9.74 22.63
N ASP A 10 -5.07 10.28 21.49
CA ASP A 10 -5.54 11.67 21.41
C ASP A 10 -6.83 11.88 22.20
N ALA A 11 -7.73 10.90 22.19
CA ALA A 11 -8.94 10.92 23.01
C ALA A 11 -8.60 10.88 24.51
N LEU A 12 -7.60 10.09 24.91
CA LEU A 12 -7.08 10.09 26.28
C LEU A 12 -6.45 11.43 26.66
N ARG A 13 -5.61 12.02 25.79
CA ARG A 13 -5.02 13.36 26.00
C ARG A 13 -6.08 14.43 26.13
N TRP A 14 -7.08 14.40 25.27
CA TRP A 14 -8.21 15.33 25.31
C TRP A 14 -9.01 15.20 26.60
N LEU A 15 -9.33 13.97 27.00
CA LEU A 15 -10.05 13.68 28.24
C LEU A 15 -9.26 14.16 29.45
N ALA A 16 -7.97 13.84 29.52
CA ALA A 16 -7.11 14.25 30.62
C ALA A 16 -6.99 15.78 30.71
N LYS A 17 -6.82 16.47 29.57
CA LYS A 17 -6.83 17.94 29.52
C LYS A 17 -8.16 18.52 30.01
N LYS A 18 -9.29 17.94 29.60
CA LYS A 18 -10.64 18.38 30.00
C LYS A 18 -10.87 18.24 31.52
N TYR A 19 -10.37 17.18 32.12
CA TYR A 19 -10.53 16.90 33.55
C TYR A 19 -9.32 17.32 34.40
N LYS A 20 -8.33 18.02 33.82
CA LYS A 20 -7.08 18.44 34.48
C LYS A 20 -6.33 17.27 35.14
N ILE A 21 -6.39 16.10 34.51
CA ILE A 21 -5.61 14.93 34.89
C ILE A 21 -4.26 15.07 34.20
N GLU A 22 -3.19 15.01 34.97
CA GLU A 22 -1.83 15.01 34.42
C GLU A 22 -1.55 13.64 33.77
N ILE A 23 -1.29 13.63 32.47
CA ILE A 23 -0.76 12.44 31.80
C ILE A 23 0.75 12.47 31.97
N GLN A 24 1.27 11.48 32.70
CA GLN A 24 2.70 11.19 32.70
C GLN A 24 3.02 10.50 31.37
N GLU A 25 3.37 11.29 30.36
CA GLU A 25 3.85 10.75 29.09
C GLU A 25 5.23 10.12 29.33
N ARG A 26 5.31 8.80 29.14
CA ARG A 26 6.59 8.10 29.17
C ARG A 26 7.45 8.64 28.03
N GLU A 27 8.62 9.19 28.35
CA GLU A 27 9.62 9.48 27.33
C GLU A 27 10.00 8.17 26.63
N LEU A 28 9.76 8.13 25.32
CA LEU A 28 10.20 7.04 24.48
C LEU A 28 11.72 6.94 24.55
N THR A 29 12.22 5.72 24.69
CA THR A 29 13.67 5.49 24.56
C THR A 29 14.13 5.87 23.15
N ASN A 30 15.43 6.12 22.97
CA ASN A 30 15.98 6.40 21.64
C ASN A 30 15.65 5.29 20.62
N GLU A 31 15.60 4.04 21.09
CA GLU A 31 15.24 2.90 20.26
C GLU A 31 13.76 2.93 19.85
N GLU A 32 12.85 3.28 20.77
CA GLU A 32 11.43 3.42 20.48
C GLU A 32 11.16 4.56 19.50
N LYS A 33 11.82 5.72 19.69
CA LYS A 33 11.75 6.85 18.74
C LYS A 33 12.24 6.45 17.35
N GLN A 34 13.32 5.68 17.28
CA GLN A 34 13.85 5.19 16.00
C GLN A 34 12.86 4.26 15.30
N ARG A 35 12.26 3.30 16.02
CA ARG A 35 11.25 2.38 15.46
C ARG A 35 10.01 3.13 14.98
N GLU A 36 9.58 4.15 15.71
CA GLU A 36 8.44 4.99 15.30
C GLU A 36 8.75 5.77 14.01
N SER A 37 9.94 6.37 13.93
CA SER A 37 10.43 7.08 12.74
C SER A 37 10.55 6.17 11.51
N GLU A 38 11.05 4.95 11.68
CA GLU A 38 11.08 3.95 10.61
C GLU A 38 9.67 3.61 10.13
N ARG A 39 8.74 3.38 11.07
CA ARG A 39 7.36 3.04 10.77
C ARG A 39 6.65 4.18 10.03
N GLU A 40 6.89 5.42 10.44
CA GLU A 40 6.36 6.61 9.77
C GLU A 40 6.91 6.74 8.35
N SER A 41 8.22 6.54 8.17
CA SER A 41 8.86 6.57 6.86
C SER A 41 8.27 5.52 5.89
N MET A 42 7.94 4.33 6.40
CA MET A 42 7.26 3.29 5.61
C MET A 42 5.84 3.72 5.19
N PHE A 43 5.07 4.34 6.08
CA PHE A 43 3.73 4.86 5.74
C PHE A 43 3.81 5.96 4.68
N ILE A 44 4.77 6.87 4.80
CA ILE A 44 4.98 7.95 3.83
C ILE A 44 5.27 7.38 2.43
N VAL A 45 6.19 6.40 2.34
CA VAL A 45 6.54 5.77 1.07
C VAL A 45 5.37 5.01 0.45
N ASN A 46 4.59 4.29 1.26
CA ASN A 46 3.40 3.59 0.77
C ASN A 46 2.31 4.55 0.29
N ASP A 47 2.05 5.64 1.02
CA ASP A 47 1.08 6.66 0.60
C ASP A 47 1.50 7.31 -0.73
N TRP A 48 2.78 7.63 -0.89
CA TRP A 48 3.31 8.12 -2.15
C TRP A 48 3.18 7.09 -3.28
N ALA A 49 3.51 5.82 -3.03
CA ALA A 49 3.42 4.77 -4.03
C ALA A 49 1.97 4.53 -4.49
N ALA A 50 1.00 4.60 -3.58
CA ALA A 50 -0.43 4.50 -3.94
C ALA A 50 -0.84 5.63 -4.89
N LYS A 51 -0.44 6.87 -4.59
CA LYS A 51 -0.67 8.04 -5.46
C LYS A 51 0.01 7.88 -6.81
N TYR A 52 1.26 7.42 -6.82
CA TYR A 52 2.03 7.17 -8.05
C TYR A 52 1.32 6.16 -8.96
N PHE A 53 0.90 5.01 -8.42
CA PHE A 53 0.22 4.00 -9.23
C PHE A 53 -1.17 4.47 -9.71
N GLN A 54 -1.88 5.23 -8.89
CA GLN A 54 -3.16 5.81 -9.28
C GLN A 54 -2.99 6.87 -10.38
N ASP A 55 -1.98 7.73 -10.26
CA ASP A 55 -1.66 8.75 -11.26
C ASP A 55 -1.34 8.12 -12.61
N ILE A 56 -0.51 7.07 -12.63
CA ILE A 56 -0.25 6.28 -13.83
C ILE A 56 -1.57 5.75 -14.41
N LEU A 57 -2.41 5.10 -13.61
CA LEU A 57 -3.67 4.53 -14.11
C LEU A 57 -4.57 5.58 -14.78
N LEU A 58 -4.57 6.82 -14.28
CA LEU A 58 -5.48 7.87 -14.72
C LEU A 58 -4.92 8.75 -15.84
N HIS A 59 -3.60 8.91 -15.92
CA HIS A 59 -2.99 9.94 -16.76
C HIS A 59 -1.88 9.42 -17.69
N ASP A 60 -1.27 8.27 -17.39
CA ASP A 60 -0.25 7.68 -18.27
C ASP A 60 -0.92 6.94 -19.44
N VAL A 61 -0.27 6.98 -20.60
CA VAL A 61 -0.79 6.37 -21.83
C VAL A 61 -0.96 4.85 -21.70
N ASP A 62 -0.01 4.15 -21.07
CA ASP A 62 -0.09 2.71 -20.83
C ASP A 62 -1.05 2.40 -19.68
N GLY A 63 -1.07 3.26 -18.66
CA GLY A 63 -2.02 3.18 -17.56
C GLY A 63 -3.47 3.21 -18.03
N ILE A 64 -3.82 4.14 -18.93
CA ILE A 64 -5.17 4.25 -19.50
C ILE A 64 -5.44 3.10 -20.49
N ALA A 65 -4.52 2.87 -21.44
CA ALA A 65 -4.75 1.90 -22.51
C ALA A 65 -4.83 0.45 -22.00
N ILE A 66 -4.07 0.12 -20.97
CA ILE A 66 -3.94 -1.26 -20.47
C ILE A 66 -4.62 -1.41 -19.11
N GLY A 67 -4.23 -0.59 -18.12
CA GLY A 67 -4.73 -0.70 -16.74
C GLY A 67 -6.21 -0.34 -16.61
N MET A 68 -6.62 0.83 -17.12
CA MET A 68 -8.02 1.28 -17.03
C MET A 68 -8.94 0.39 -17.88
N ALA A 69 -8.50 0.02 -19.08
CA ALA A 69 -9.21 -0.94 -19.93
C ALA A 69 -9.45 -2.28 -19.21
N TYR A 70 -8.45 -2.78 -18.49
CA TYR A 70 -8.58 -3.99 -17.68
C TYR A 70 -9.65 -3.85 -16.59
N PHE A 71 -9.60 -2.79 -15.77
CA PHE A 71 -10.56 -2.60 -14.68
C PHE A 71 -11.99 -2.45 -15.21
N ARG A 72 -12.20 -1.61 -16.23
CA ARG A 72 -13.51 -1.42 -16.85
C ARG A 72 -14.01 -2.69 -17.54
N GLY A 73 -13.14 -3.43 -18.22
CA GLY A 73 -13.48 -4.73 -18.80
C GLY A 73 -13.87 -5.79 -17.77
N ARG A 74 -13.46 -5.62 -16.51
CA ARG A 74 -13.86 -6.43 -15.35
C ARG A 74 -15.11 -5.90 -14.62
N GLY A 75 -15.72 -4.83 -15.11
CA GLY A 75 -16.95 -4.23 -14.54
C GLY A 75 -16.71 -3.23 -13.41
N PHE A 76 -15.46 -2.82 -13.16
CA PHE A 76 -15.19 -1.76 -12.18
C PHE A 76 -15.66 -0.42 -12.72
N ARG A 77 -16.48 0.26 -11.92
CA ARG A 77 -16.89 1.63 -12.18
C ARG A 77 -15.82 2.60 -11.71
N ASP A 78 -15.75 3.76 -12.37
CA ASP A 78 -14.77 4.80 -12.06
C ASP A 78 -14.85 5.31 -10.61
N ASP A 79 -16.05 5.35 -10.00
CA ASP A 79 -16.20 5.71 -8.59
C ASP A 79 -15.56 4.68 -7.66
N ILE A 80 -15.63 3.39 -7.99
CA ILE A 80 -14.96 2.31 -7.24
C ILE A 80 -13.45 2.37 -7.44
N ILE A 81 -12.99 2.59 -8.67
CA ILE A 81 -11.56 2.76 -8.98
C ILE A 81 -10.96 3.88 -8.11
N ARG A 82 -11.64 5.03 -8.03
CA ARG A 82 -11.23 6.14 -7.14
C ARG A 82 -11.36 5.80 -5.66
N LYS A 83 -12.47 5.21 -5.23
CA LYS A 83 -12.74 4.87 -3.82
C LYS A 83 -11.72 3.89 -3.23
N PHE A 84 -11.26 2.93 -4.02
CA PHE A 84 -10.25 1.95 -3.62
C PHE A 84 -8.82 2.37 -4.01
N GLN A 85 -8.66 3.54 -4.62
CA GLN A 85 -7.39 4.06 -5.13
C GLN A 85 -6.64 3.03 -6.00
N LEU A 86 -7.38 2.33 -6.87
CA LEU A 86 -6.77 1.35 -7.75
C LEU A 86 -5.74 2.04 -8.66
N GLY A 87 -4.69 1.30 -9.01
CA GLY A 87 -3.57 1.84 -9.77
C GLY A 87 -3.03 0.88 -10.82
N PHE A 88 -2.01 1.31 -11.54
CA PHE A 88 -1.28 0.50 -12.51
C PHE A 88 0.22 0.66 -12.30
N ALA A 89 0.94 -0.44 -12.32
CA ALA A 89 2.40 -0.45 -12.33
C ALA A 89 2.92 -0.66 -13.74
N LEU A 90 3.78 0.23 -14.21
CA LEU A 90 4.38 0.15 -15.55
C LEU A 90 5.15 -1.18 -15.74
N PRO A 91 5.26 -1.69 -16.98
CA PRO A 91 6.00 -2.93 -17.26
C PRO A 91 7.51 -2.85 -16.97
N LYS A 92 8.09 -1.64 -17.04
CA LYS A 92 9.52 -1.43 -16.76
C LYS A 92 9.81 -1.79 -15.30
N ARG A 93 10.75 -2.72 -15.10
CA ARG A 93 11.06 -3.33 -13.79
C ARG A 93 11.76 -2.42 -12.77
N THR A 94 11.99 -1.16 -13.09
CA THR A 94 12.65 -0.18 -12.23
C THR A 94 11.91 1.16 -12.21
N ALA A 95 10.72 1.25 -12.81
CA ALA A 95 9.97 2.50 -12.96
C ALA A 95 9.64 3.15 -11.61
N LEU A 96 9.09 2.39 -10.67
CA LEU A 96 8.78 2.87 -9.32
C LEU A 96 10.08 3.21 -8.57
N ALA A 97 11.08 2.33 -8.60
CA ALA A 97 12.34 2.55 -7.89
C ALA A 97 13.05 3.84 -8.35
N GLU A 98 13.10 4.09 -9.65
CA GLU A 98 13.67 5.30 -10.23
C GLU A 98 12.85 6.54 -9.87
N ALA A 99 11.51 6.47 -10.00
CA ALA A 99 10.62 7.57 -9.65
C ALA A 99 10.70 7.93 -8.16
N ALA A 100 10.76 6.94 -7.28
CA ALA A 100 10.88 7.13 -5.85
C ALA A 100 12.21 7.80 -5.48
N LYS A 101 13.30 7.34 -6.09
CA LYS A 101 14.63 7.95 -5.90
C LYS A 101 14.66 9.39 -6.39
N ALA A 102 14.07 9.67 -7.56
CA ALA A 102 13.95 11.02 -8.11
C ALA A 102 13.10 11.94 -7.21
N ALA A 103 12.08 11.39 -6.54
CA ALA A 103 11.26 12.09 -5.56
C ALA A 103 11.90 12.21 -4.15
N GLY A 104 13.13 11.72 -3.96
CA GLY A 104 13.88 11.87 -2.71
C GLY A 104 13.59 10.79 -1.64
N TYR A 105 12.87 9.72 -1.98
CA TYR A 105 12.62 8.63 -1.04
C TYR A 105 13.83 7.72 -0.88
N ASN A 106 14.09 7.31 0.36
CA ASN A 106 15.15 6.37 0.67
C ASN A 106 14.79 4.97 0.13
N PRO A 107 15.61 4.37 -0.77
CA PRO A 107 15.33 3.05 -1.34
C PRO A 107 15.20 1.92 -0.32
N LYS A 108 15.77 2.09 0.89
CA LYS A 108 15.58 1.16 2.02
C LYS A 108 14.09 0.88 2.24
N TYR A 109 13.27 1.93 2.32
CA TYR A 109 11.86 1.79 2.65
C TYR A 109 11.03 1.21 1.51
N LEU A 110 11.48 1.32 0.26
CA LEU A 110 10.85 0.61 -0.87
C LEU A 110 11.03 -0.91 -0.73
N VAL A 111 12.19 -1.34 -0.24
CA VAL A 111 12.49 -2.76 -0.02
C VAL A 111 11.77 -3.26 1.23
N ASP A 112 11.83 -2.51 2.34
CA ASP A 112 11.24 -2.92 3.62
C ASP A 112 9.70 -3.00 3.58
N THR A 113 9.05 -2.17 2.76
CA THR A 113 7.59 -2.24 2.50
C THR A 113 7.23 -3.26 1.40
N GLY A 114 8.25 -3.83 0.77
CA GLY A 114 8.11 -4.82 -0.30
C GLY A 114 7.56 -4.27 -1.62
N LEU A 115 7.54 -2.95 -1.82
CA LEU A 115 7.31 -2.32 -3.12
C LEU A 115 8.36 -2.75 -4.15
N CYS A 116 9.61 -2.88 -3.69
CA CYS A 116 10.74 -3.38 -4.46
C CYS A 116 11.39 -4.57 -3.76
N PHE A 117 12.32 -5.22 -4.46
CA PHE A 117 13.23 -6.21 -3.89
C PHE A 117 14.65 -5.99 -4.42
N LYS A 118 15.64 -6.38 -3.63
CA LYS A 118 17.05 -6.35 -4.04
C LYS A 118 17.40 -7.63 -4.77
N VAL A 119 18.24 -7.50 -5.78
CA VAL A 119 18.89 -8.59 -6.52
C VAL A 119 20.38 -8.34 -6.38
N ASP A 120 21.09 -9.26 -5.73
CA ASP A 120 22.51 -9.11 -5.46
C ASP A 120 23.33 -9.32 -6.73
N LYS A 121 24.50 -8.69 -6.82
CA LYS A 121 25.41 -8.83 -7.96
C LYS A 121 25.84 -10.28 -8.24
N ASP A 122 25.90 -11.11 -7.20
CA ASP A 122 26.38 -12.49 -7.25
C ASP A 122 25.25 -13.51 -7.47
N GLU A 123 23.99 -13.06 -7.56
CA GLU A 123 22.84 -13.92 -7.82
C GLU A 123 22.92 -14.50 -9.24
N ALA A 124 22.73 -15.81 -9.41
CA ALA A 124 22.94 -16.53 -10.68
C ALA A 124 22.12 -15.97 -11.88
N GLY A 125 21.05 -15.21 -11.61
CA GLY A 125 20.24 -14.54 -12.61
C GLY A 125 20.69 -13.11 -12.98
N ASN A 126 21.63 -12.52 -12.24
CA ASN A 126 22.01 -11.12 -12.40
C ASN A 126 23.26 -10.95 -13.28
N LYS A 127 23.02 -10.69 -14.57
CA LYS A 127 24.10 -10.55 -15.56
C LYS A 127 24.82 -9.19 -15.55
N SER A 128 24.41 -8.22 -14.71
CA SER A 128 25.08 -6.90 -14.70
C SER A 128 26.31 -6.84 -13.81
N GLY A 129 26.49 -7.78 -12.88
CA GLY A 129 27.57 -7.70 -11.88
C GLY A 129 27.40 -6.55 -10.87
N GLU A 130 26.18 -6.01 -10.72
CA GLU A 130 25.86 -4.91 -9.82
C GLU A 130 24.55 -5.19 -9.08
N ASP A 131 24.46 -4.72 -7.83
CA ASP A 131 23.22 -4.81 -7.04
C ASP A 131 22.10 -3.99 -7.70
N LYS A 132 20.91 -4.57 -7.77
CA LYS A 132 19.73 -3.94 -8.38
C LYS A 132 18.56 -3.88 -7.42
N ILE A 133 17.77 -2.83 -7.57
CA ILE A 133 16.45 -2.72 -6.94
C ILE A 133 15.42 -2.83 -8.04
N LEU A 134 14.55 -3.83 -7.96
CA LEU A 134 13.52 -4.10 -8.95
C LEU A 134 12.11 -3.98 -8.35
N ASP A 135 11.18 -3.49 -9.15
CA ASP A 135 9.79 -3.31 -8.77
C ASP A 135 9.06 -4.65 -8.69
N ARG A 136 8.42 -4.92 -7.55
CA ARG A 136 7.68 -6.17 -7.31
C ARG A 136 6.46 -6.31 -8.22
N PHE A 137 5.82 -5.19 -8.52
CA PHE A 137 4.50 -5.16 -9.14
C PHE A 137 4.51 -4.85 -10.64
N SER A 138 5.68 -4.81 -11.28
CA SER A 138 5.88 -4.50 -12.70
C SER A 138 4.79 -5.09 -13.61
N GLY A 139 4.09 -4.23 -14.37
CA GLY A 139 3.09 -4.62 -15.37
C GLY A 139 1.76 -5.15 -14.82
N ARG A 140 1.36 -4.77 -13.60
CA ARG A 140 0.16 -5.30 -12.92
C ARG A 140 -0.87 -4.22 -12.60
N ALA A 141 -2.13 -4.64 -12.53
CA ALA A 141 -3.19 -3.89 -11.85
C ALA A 141 -2.89 -3.90 -10.35
N ILE A 142 -2.96 -2.72 -9.72
CA ILE A 142 -2.58 -2.51 -8.33
C ILE A 142 -3.81 -2.27 -7.46
N PHE A 143 -3.82 -2.94 -6.31
CA PHE A 143 -4.84 -2.88 -5.29
C PHE A 143 -4.18 -2.47 -3.98
N PRO A 144 -4.23 -1.19 -3.58
CA PRO A 144 -3.69 -0.76 -2.29
C PRO A 144 -4.50 -1.32 -1.12
N TRP A 145 -3.79 -1.80 -0.10
CA TRP A 145 -4.38 -2.27 1.16
C TRP A 145 -4.32 -1.16 2.18
N PHE A 146 -5.47 -0.90 2.81
CA PHE A 146 -5.62 0.14 3.83
C PHE A 146 -5.82 -0.50 5.19
N SER A 147 -5.10 0.01 6.19
CA SER A 147 -5.43 -0.27 7.58
C SER A 147 -6.83 0.23 7.91
N VAL A 148 -7.39 -0.19 9.04
CA VAL A 148 -8.70 0.32 9.53
C VAL A 148 -8.70 1.84 9.70
N SER A 149 -7.55 2.45 9.98
CA SER A 149 -7.40 3.92 10.08
C SER A 149 -7.25 4.62 8.72
N GLY A 150 -7.09 3.88 7.63
CA GLY A 150 -6.98 4.42 6.27
C GLY A 150 -5.54 4.67 5.80
N LYS A 151 -4.53 4.20 6.53
CA LYS A 151 -3.14 4.26 6.06
C LYS A 151 -2.86 3.14 5.06
N VAL A 152 -2.12 3.43 4.00
CA VAL A 152 -1.70 2.40 3.03
C VAL A 152 -0.62 1.52 3.66
N VAL A 153 -0.91 0.25 3.84
CA VAL A 153 -0.03 -0.72 4.52
C VAL A 153 0.66 -1.68 3.56
N ALA A 154 0.02 -2.01 2.44
CA ALA A 154 0.53 -2.99 1.48
C ALA A 154 -0.13 -2.83 0.11
N PHE A 155 0.31 -3.65 -0.85
CA PHE A 155 -0.24 -3.70 -2.19
C PHE A 155 -0.47 -5.15 -2.64
N GLY A 156 -1.56 -5.35 -3.37
CA GLY A 156 -1.79 -6.52 -4.21
C GLY A 156 -1.59 -6.15 -5.67
N GLY A 157 -1.02 -7.07 -6.45
CA GLY A 157 -0.77 -6.91 -7.88
C GLY A 157 -1.30 -8.08 -8.70
N ARG A 158 -2.19 -7.81 -9.65
CA ARG A 158 -2.76 -8.82 -10.56
C ARG A 158 -2.24 -8.65 -11.98
N VAL A 159 -1.86 -9.75 -12.62
CA VAL A 159 -1.53 -9.74 -14.05
C VAL A 159 -2.76 -9.43 -14.91
N LEU A 160 -2.56 -8.66 -15.98
CA LEU A 160 -3.67 -8.13 -16.78
C LEU A 160 -4.19 -9.09 -17.86
N ASP A 161 -3.39 -10.05 -18.35
CA ASP A 161 -3.74 -10.75 -19.60
C ASP A 161 -3.90 -12.29 -19.51
N SER A 162 -5.01 -12.74 -20.09
CA SER A 162 -5.32 -14.07 -20.63
C SER A 162 -4.31 -14.65 -21.64
N ARG A 163 -3.43 -13.84 -22.25
CA ARG A 163 -2.36 -14.29 -23.17
C ARG A 163 -1.13 -14.87 -22.49
N THR A 164 -1.11 -14.95 -21.16
CA THR A 164 0.01 -15.52 -20.41
C THR A 164 -0.12 -17.02 -20.21
N LYS A 165 -0.02 -17.76 -21.32
CA LYS A 165 0.44 -19.15 -21.27
C LYS A 165 1.86 -19.13 -20.66
N GLY A 166 1.97 -19.44 -19.38
CA GLY A 166 3.27 -19.57 -18.69
C GLY A 166 3.54 -18.61 -17.54
N ILE A 167 2.64 -17.68 -17.16
CA ILE A 167 2.80 -16.97 -15.88
C ILE A 167 2.31 -17.87 -14.74
N SER A 168 3.24 -18.34 -13.92
CA SER A 168 2.96 -19.21 -12.77
C SER A 168 2.22 -18.51 -11.63
N GLN A 169 2.30 -17.17 -11.55
CA GLN A 169 1.74 -16.42 -10.42
C GLN A 169 0.82 -15.26 -10.85
N LYS A 170 -0.48 -15.55 -10.89
CA LYS A 170 -1.56 -14.60 -11.23
C LYS A 170 -1.60 -13.38 -10.29
N TYR A 171 -1.18 -13.58 -9.04
CA TYR A 171 -1.27 -12.62 -7.95
C TYR A 171 0.03 -12.51 -7.16
N VAL A 172 0.51 -11.30 -6.95
CA VAL A 172 1.63 -11.03 -6.04
C VAL A 172 1.15 -10.04 -4.99
N ASN A 173 1.53 -10.24 -3.73
CA ASN A 173 1.21 -9.32 -2.64
C ASN A 173 2.52 -8.80 -2.04
N SER A 174 2.44 -7.67 -1.34
CA SER A 174 3.51 -7.27 -0.43
C SER A 174 3.79 -8.42 0.57
N PRO A 175 5.07 -8.70 0.88
CA PRO A 175 5.44 -9.50 2.03
C PRO A 175 5.06 -8.78 3.33
N ASP A 176 5.12 -9.50 4.45
CA ASP A 176 4.98 -8.89 5.77
C ASP A 176 6.07 -7.84 6.01
N SER A 177 5.71 -6.80 6.77
CA SER A 177 6.60 -5.69 7.16
C SER A 177 6.19 -5.16 8.53
N VAL A 178 6.91 -4.17 9.05
CA VAL A 178 6.57 -3.49 10.32
C VAL A 178 5.17 -2.85 10.28
N ILE A 179 4.68 -2.49 9.10
CA ILE A 179 3.38 -1.83 8.92
C ILE A 179 2.31 -2.74 8.34
N TYR A 180 2.63 -3.99 7.97
CA TYR A 180 1.69 -4.90 7.33
C TYR A 180 1.91 -6.34 7.77
N HIS A 181 0.84 -6.94 8.29
CA HIS A 181 0.79 -8.36 8.62
C HIS A 181 -0.47 -8.95 8.00
N LYS A 182 -0.30 -9.86 7.03
CA LYS A 182 -1.43 -10.38 6.23
C LYS A 182 -2.54 -11.00 7.10
N GLU A 183 -2.17 -11.64 8.20
CA GLU A 183 -3.09 -12.28 9.16
C GLU A 183 -4.01 -11.31 9.91
N ARG A 184 -3.69 -10.01 9.94
CA ARG A 184 -4.40 -8.99 10.72
C ARG A 184 -5.11 -7.95 9.86
N GLU A 185 -5.03 -8.08 8.54
CA GLU A 185 -5.57 -7.10 7.60
C GLU A 185 -6.69 -7.70 6.76
N LEU A 186 -7.76 -6.92 6.56
CA LEU A 186 -8.89 -7.28 5.71
C LEU A 186 -9.06 -6.22 4.62
N TYR A 187 -8.83 -6.64 3.37
CA TYR A 187 -9.00 -5.77 2.21
C TYR A 187 -10.45 -5.24 2.15
N GLY A 188 -10.59 -3.93 1.95
CA GLY A 188 -11.90 -3.28 1.88
C GLY A 188 -12.52 -2.90 3.23
N LEU A 189 -11.93 -3.30 4.37
CA LEU A 189 -12.47 -2.98 5.70
C LEU A 189 -12.51 -1.47 5.94
N TYR A 190 -11.48 -0.72 5.54
CA TYR A 190 -11.48 0.74 5.63
C TYR A 190 -12.66 1.37 4.89
N GLN A 191 -12.96 0.88 3.68
CA GLN A 191 -14.06 1.35 2.85
C GLN A 191 -15.44 0.93 3.39
N ALA A 192 -15.51 -0.22 4.07
CA ALA A 192 -16.77 -0.84 4.51
C ALA A 192 -17.15 -0.53 5.96
N LYS A 193 -16.20 -0.17 6.84
CA LYS A 193 -16.41 -0.07 8.31
C LYS A 193 -17.64 0.73 8.74
N LYS A 194 -17.97 1.82 8.04
CA LYS A 194 -19.16 2.63 8.34
C LYS A 194 -20.46 1.91 8.01
N ALA A 195 -20.50 1.22 6.86
CA ALA A 195 -21.67 0.45 6.45
C ALA A 195 -21.85 -0.78 7.35
N ILE A 196 -20.76 -1.46 7.70
CA ILE A 196 -20.78 -2.59 8.64
C ILE A 196 -21.41 -2.17 9.97
N ALA A 197 -20.95 -1.05 10.56
CA ALA A 197 -21.48 -0.56 11.83
C ALA A 197 -22.96 -0.12 11.73
N LYS A 198 -23.38 0.44 10.60
CA LYS A 198 -24.75 0.93 10.39
C LYS A 198 -25.75 -0.20 10.16
N GLU A 199 -25.34 -1.22 9.42
CA GLU A 199 -26.22 -2.30 8.96
C GLU A 199 -26.10 -3.56 9.84
N ASP A 200 -25.16 -3.58 10.80
CA ASP A 200 -24.83 -4.73 11.66
C ASP A 200 -24.64 -6.04 10.86
N CYS A 201 -24.03 -5.91 9.68
CA CYS A 201 -23.90 -6.99 8.72
C CYS A 201 -22.59 -6.89 7.95
N VAL A 202 -21.97 -8.06 7.70
CA VAL A 202 -20.70 -8.19 6.96
C VAL A 202 -20.86 -9.23 5.86
N PHE A 203 -20.47 -8.87 4.63
CA PHE A 203 -20.26 -9.82 3.56
C PHE A 203 -18.76 -10.10 3.43
N MET A 204 -18.37 -11.36 3.64
CA MET A 204 -17.01 -11.82 3.46
C MET A 204 -16.88 -12.56 2.13
N VAL A 205 -15.85 -12.23 1.35
CA VAL A 205 -15.58 -12.79 0.02
C VAL A 205 -14.12 -13.22 -0.09
N GLU A 206 -13.81 -14.13 -1.00
CA GLU A 206 -12.47 -14.74 -1.10
C GLU A 206 -11.37 -13.80 -1.63
N GLY A 207 -11.72 -12.77 -2.39
CA GLY A 207 -10.75 -11.93 -3.08
C GLY A 207 -11.22 -10.49 -3.28
N TYR A 208 -10.33 -9.68 -3.85
CA TYR A 208 -10.55 -8.25 -4.07
C TYR A 208 -11.25 -7.90 -5.39
N THR A 209 -11.66 -8.88 -6.21
CA THR A 209 -12.39 -8.68 -7.48
C THR A 209 -13.55 -9.62 -7.63
#